data_AF-A0A958RC67-F1
#
_entry.id   AF-A0A958RC67-F1
#
_cell.length_a   1.000
_cell.length_b   1.000
_cell.length_c   1.000
_cell.angle_alpha   90.00
_cell.angle_beta   90.00
_cell.angle_gamma   90.00
#
_symmetry.space_group_name_H-M   'P 1'
#
loop_
_entity.id
_entity.type
_entity.pdbx_description
1 polymer ?
#
loop_
_entity_poly.entity_id
_entity_poly.type
_entity_poly.pdbx_seq_one_letter_code
_entity_poly.pdbx_strand_id
1 'polypeptide(L)' 'MNEIFINLRQLSFKPNDEIKGSVHWVLDKEPKDMAVRLFWYTRGRGTEDLSIVASVSIPP' A
#
# COMPACT_ATOMS: atom_id res chain seq x y z
N MET A 1 5.28 6.89 19.09
CA MET A 1 4.72 5.60 18.64
C MET A 1 4.36 5.78 17.20
N ASN A 2 4.93 5.02 16.27
CA ASN A 2 4.67 5.22 14.84
C ASN A 2 3.40 4.47 14.43
N GLU A 3 2.45 5.18 13.83
CA GLU A 3 1.15 4.62 13.43
C GLU A 3 0.93 4.80 11.93
N ILE A 4 0.38 3.77 11.28
CA ILE A 4 0.00 3.77 9.86
C ILE A 4 -1.49 3.54 9.76
N PHE A 5 -2.17 4.42 9.05
CA PHE A 5 -3.58 4.28 8.71
C PHE A 5 -3.72 4.18 7.21
N ILE A 6 -4.41 3.13 6.75
CA ILE A 6 -4.79 2.97 5.35
C ILE A 6 -6.31 3.09 5.29
N ASN A 7 -6.81 4.08 4.57
CA ASN A 7 -8.23 4.28 4.35
C ASN A 7 -8.59 3.90 2.91
N LEU A 8 -9.32 2.79 2.77
CA LEU A 8 -9.93 2.35 1.52
C LEU A 8 -11.44 2.46 1.63
N ARG A 9 -12.11 2.85 0.55
CA ARG A 9 -13.59 2.92 0.52
C ARG A 9 -14.26 1.55 0.60
N GLN A 10 -13.60 0.52 0.09
CA GLN A 10 -14.08 -0.86 0.10
C GLN A 10 -12.89 -1.82 0.06
N LEU A 11 -13.13 -3.08 0.43
CA LEU A 11 -12.11 -4.13 0.48
C LEU A 11 -12.37 -5.26 -0.52
N SER A 12 -13.42 -5.13 -1.35
CA SER A 12 -13.76 -6.10 -2.39
C SER A 12 -13.86 -5.37 -3.72
N PHE A 13 -13.20 -5.94 -4.72
CA PHE A 13 -13.04 -5.35 -6.05
C PHE A 13 -13.25 -6.43 -7.11
N LYS A 14 -13.80 -6.04 -8.26
CA LYS A 14 -13.87 -6.87 -9.46
C LYS A 14 -12.62 -6.64 -10.33
N PRO A 15 -12.33 -7.55 -11.28
CA PRO A 15 -11.28 -7.29 -12.27
C PRO A 15 -11.49 -5.94 -12.97
N ASN A 16 -10.40 -5.20 -13.12
CA ASN A 16 -10.35 -3.84 -13.70
C ASN A 16 -10.98 -2.72 -12.86
N ASP A 17 -11.44 -3.00 -11.63
CA ASP A 17 -11.88 -1.93 -10.74
C ASP A 17 -10.70 -1.02 -10.34
N GLU A 18 -10.98 0.27 -10.25
CA GLU A 18 -10.01 1.26 -9.79
C GLU A 18 -9.95 1.26 -8.25
N ILE A 19 -8.76 1.07 -7.69
CA ILE A 19 -8.51 1.16 -6.25
C ILE A 19 -8.09 2.57 -5.90
N LYS A 20 -8.86 3.24 -5.03
CA LYS A 20 -8.54 4.57 -4.47
C LYS A 20 -8.55 4.55 -2.96
N GLY A 21 -7.63 5.30 -2.37
CA GLY A 21 -7.54 5.46 -0.92
C GLY A 21 -6.52 6.50 -0.52
N SER A 22 -6.34 6.65 0.79
CA SER A 22 -5.31 7.48 1.39
C SER A 22 -4.53 6.70 2.43
N VAL A 23 -3.26 7.03 2.55
CA VAL A 23 -2.38 6.50 3.60
C VAL A 23 -1.93 7.69 4.44
N HIS A 24 -2.04 7.55 5.76
CA HIS A 24 -1.55 8.52 6.71
C HIS A 24 -0.52 7.85 7.62
N TRP A 25 0.61 8.53 7.80
CA TRP A 25 1.70 8.04 8.62
C TRP A 25 2.01 9.10 9.68
N VAL A 26 1.91 8.73 10.95
CA VAL A 26 2.32 9.60 12.07
C VAL A 26 3.67 9.12 12.55
N LEU A 27 4.68 9.99 12.42
CA LEU A 27 6.06 9.73 12.80
C LEU A 27 6.47 10.70 13.91
N ASP A 28 7.14 10.18 14.94
CA ASP A 28 7.62 11.00 16.07
C ASP A 28 8.75 11.96 15.65
N LYS A 29 9.39 11.70 14.51
CA LYS A 29 10.50 12.47 13.94
C LYS A 29 10.36 12.55 12.43
N GLU A 30 10.91 13.60 11.85
CA GLU A 30 10.99 13.76 10.40
C GLU A 30 11.77 12.59 9.77
N PRO A 31 11.18 11.86 8.81
CA PRO A 31 11.85 10.77 8.13
C PRO A 31 12.91 11.32 7.18
N LYS A 32 14.03 10.59 7.02
CA LYS A 32 15.03 10.95 5.99
C LYS A 32 14.57 10.61 4.58
N ASP A 33 13.81 9.52 4.46
CA ASP A 33 13.25 9.00 3.23
C ASP A 33 11.90 8.35 3.54
N MET A 34 10.92 8.53 2.66
CA MET A 34 9.64 7.86 2.75
C MET A 34 9.28 7.23 1.40
N ALA A 35 8.71 6.03 1.41
CA ALA A 35 8.26 5.36 0.19
C ALA A 35 6.95 4.62 0.41
N VAL A 36 6.06 4.70 -0.57
CA VAL A 36 4.82 3.94 -0.64
C VAL A 36 4.94 2.92 -1.76
N ARG A 37 4.73 1.64 -1.44
CA ARG A 37 4.80 0.53 -2.40
C ARG A 37 3.47 -0.18 -2.46
N LEU A 38 2.92 -0.29 -3.66
CA LEU A 38 1.75 -1.13 -3.93
C LEU A 38 2.23 -2.51 -4.37
N PHE A 39 1.79 -3.54 -3.66
CA PHE A 39 2.05 -4.92 -3.99
C PHE A 39 0.77 -5.65 -4.37
N TRP A 40 0.89 -6.55 -5.32
CA TRP A 40 -0.11 -7.52 -5.67
C TRP A 40 0.21 -8.83 -4.95
N TYR A 41 -0.76 -9.37 -4.21
CA TYR A 41 -0.65 -10.67 -3.55
C TYR A 41 -1.83 -11.55 -3.94
N THR A 42 -1.55 -12.72 -4.49
CA THR A 42 -2.56 -13.75 -4.76
C THR A 42 -2.22 -15.03 -4.02
N ARG A 43 -3.26 -15.68 -3.50
CA ARG A 43 -3.16 -16.98 -2.82
C ARG A 43 -4.23 -17.92 -3.37
N GLY A 44 -3.81 -19.08 -3.90
CA GLY A 44 -4.69 -20.07 -4.52
C GLY A 44 -4.11 -21.49 -4.47
N ARG A 45 -4.76 -22.46 -5.14
CA ARG A 45 -4.42 -23.91 -5.06
C ARG A 45 -3.04 -24.31 -5.60
N GLY A 46 -2.23 -23.40 -6.13
CA GLY A 46 -0.98 -23.73 -6.85
C GLY A 46 0.24 -22.93 -6.42
N THR A 47 0.14 -21.61 -6.34
CA THR A 47 1.26 -20.72 -5.99
C THR A 47 0.77 -19.47 -5.28
N GLU A 48 1.60 -18.96 -4.36
CA GLU A 48 1.49 -17.61 -3.84
C GLU A 48 2.34 -16.71 -4.73
N ASP A 49 1.72 -15.67 -5.31
CA ASP A 49 2.45 -14.69 -6.11
C ASP A 49 2.46 -13.36 -5.36
N LEU A 50 3.66 -12.80 -5.18
CA LEU A 50 3.89 -11.49 -4.59
C LEU A 50 4.75 -10.66 -5.54
N SER A 51 4.24 -9.49 -5.95
CA SER A 51 4.99 -8.57 -6.81
C SER A 51 4.72 -7.12 -6.45
N ILE A 52 5.74 -6.26 -6.55
CA ILE A 52 5.57 -4.81 -6.45
C ILE A 52 5.12 -4.30 -7.81
N VAL A 53 3.93 -3.71 -7.86
CA VAL A 53 3.34 -3.20 -9.11
C VAL A 53 3.50 -1.69 -9.26
N ALA A 54 3.71 -0.98 -8.15
CA ALA A 54 4.04 0.45 -8.16
C ALA A 54 4.84 0.86 -6.91
N SER A 55 5.69 1.86 -7.06
CA SER A 55 6.42 2.48 -5.97
C SER A 55 6.51 3.99 -6.19
N VAL A 56 6.31 4.76 -5.12
CA VAL A 56 6.49 6.21 -5.09
C VAL A 56 7.40 6.56 -3.93
N SER A 57 8.47 7.29 -4.19
CA SER A 57 9.30 7.92 -3.16
C SER A 57 8.76 9.31 -2.85
N ILE A 58 8.67 9.62 -1.58
CA ILE A 58 8.23 10.92 -1.07
C ILE A 58 9.47 11.56 -0.44
N PRO A 59 9.95 12.68 -1.01
CA PRO A 59 11.03 13.43 -0.38
C PRO A 59 10.58 13.95 1.00
N PRO A 60 11.52 14.17 1.93
CA PRO A 60 11.22 14.75 3.24
C PRO A 60 10.53 16.10 3.13
#